data_AF-A0A2G4F730-F1
#
_entry.id   AF-A0A2G4F730-F1
#
_cell.length_a   1.000
_cell.length_b   1.000
_cell.length_c   1.000
_cell.angle_alpha   90.00
_cell.angle_beta   90.00
_cell.angle_gamma   90.00
#
_symmetry.space_group_name_H-M   'P 1'
#
loop_
_entity.id
_entity.type
_entity.pdbx_description
1 polymer ?
#
loop_
_entity_poly.entity_id
_entity_poly.type
_entity_poly.pdbx_seq_one_letter_code
_entity_poly.pdbx_strand_id
1 'polypeptide(L)'
;MTQVSDREQEIILQLRTLSPEHQRAVIDLIGALQVPATKSQEYQPESQGHDSDIKINLYQVLGKFELTFEHEGQVIYPLIAEAFKQGKKVVVSFEKVQLITWSFVTKAIGQLYEHFSESQIQSCLQLVDLSEEDLEFVHHVIETKKEFLVNPEKFRQPMSDEQLEELRRKNPDNPILQVVGMFKDDPTKEYWLILGYFLRFVFWRIFRLLILMQWPIAIICNYRRKKLELGLKI
;
A
#
# COMPACT_ATOMS: atom_id res chain seq x y z
N MET A 1 -18.51 -30.78 27.55
CA MET A 1 -17.54 -31.09 26.49
C MET A 1 -17.67 -30.01 25.43
N THR A 2 -16.87 -28.95 25.54
CA THR A 2 -16.93 -27.79 24.65
C THR A 2 -16.39 -28.21 23.29
N GLN A 3 -17.20 -28.08 22.24
CA GLN A 3 -16.74 -28.39 20.89
C GLN A 3 -15.77 -27.29 20.46
N VAL A 4 -14.50 -27.66 20.34
CA VAL A 4 -13.42 -26.84 19.81
C VAL A 4 -13.73 -26.56 18.35
N SER A 5 -13.72 -25.30 17.96
CA SER A 5 -14.06 -24.84 16.60
C SER A 5 -13.17 -25.53 15.56
N ASP A 6 -13.68 -25.82 14.37
CA ASP A 6 -12.92 -26.50 13.31
C ASP A 6 -11.58 -25.81 12.99
N ARG A 7 -11.54 -24.47 13.11
CA ARG A 7 -10.32 -23.69 12.96
C ARG A 7 -9.32 -23.90 14.09
N GLU A 8 -9.80 -24.04 15.32
CA GLU A 8 -8.96 -24.32 16.48
C GLU A 8 -8.40 -25.74 16.40
N GLN A 9 -9.18 -26.70 15.89
CA GLN A 9 -8.69 -28.07 15.65
C GLN A 9 -7.61 -28.13 14.58
N GLU A 10 -7.76 -27.35 13.49
CA GLU A 10 -6.75 -27.23 12.44
C GLU A 10 -5.45 -26.62 12.97
N ILE A 11 -5.55 -25.57 13.79
CA ILE A 11 -4.37 -24.95 14.42
C ILE A 11 -3.67 -25.95 15.36
N ILE A 12 -4.44 -26.72 16.15
CA ILE A 12 -3.88 -27.76 17.03
C ILE A 12 -3.18 -28.84 16.20
N LEU A 13 -3.73 -29.23 15.05
CA LEU A 13 -3.11 -30.20 14.16
C LEU A 13 -1.79 -29.68 13.59
N GLN A 14 -1.77 -28.42 13.12
CA GLN A 14 -0.57 -27.77 12.60
C GLN A 14 0.52 -27.59 13.66
N LEU A 15 0.16 -27.33 14.92
CA LEU A 15 1.14 -27.25 16.00
C LEU A 15 1.79 -28.61 16.32
N ARG A 16 1.03 -29.71 16.18
CA ARG A 16 1.53 -31.07 16.42
C ARG A 16 2.48 -31.58 15.34
N THR A 17 2.42 -31.02 14.13
CA THR A 17 3.32 -31.38 13.02
C THR A 17 4.66 -30.64 13.05
N LEU A 18 4.81 -29.63 13.91
CA LEU A 18 6.07 -28.92 14.09
C LEU A 18 7.14 -29.78 14.78
N SER A 19 8.41 -29.50 14.50
CA SER A 19 9.52 -30.16 15.22
C SER A 19 9.50 -29.78 16.71
N PRO A 20 10.03 -30.64 17.60
CA PRO A 20 10.02 -30.39 19.05
C PRO A 20 10.64 -29.05 19.46
N GLU A 21 11.66 -28.59 18.73
CA GLU A 21 12.29 -27.29 18.97
C GLU A 21 11.37 -26.12 18.64
N HIS A 22 10.61 -26.22 17.53
CA HIS A 22 9.63 -25.20 17.15
C HIS A 22 8.40 -25.21 18.07
N GLN A 23 7.97 -26.38 18.54
CA GLN A 23 6.93 -26.47 19.57
C GLN A 23 7.38 -25.79 20.87
N ARG A 24 8.65 -25.98 21.25
CA ARG A 24 9.25 -25.30 22.42
C ARG A 24 9.25 -23.78 22.24
N ALA A 25 9.69 -23.29 21.09
CA ALA A 25 9.70 -21.86 20.79
C ALA A 25 8.30 -21.23 20.82
N VAL A 26 7.27 -21.95 20.33
CA VAL A 26 5.87 -21.48 20.41
C VAL A 26 5.39 -21.45 21.85
N ILE A 27 5.70 -22.46 22.67
CA ILE A 27 5.35 -22.46 24.10
C ILE A 27 6.06 -21.32 24.85
N ASP A 28 7.34 -21.09 24.56
CA ASP A 28 8.12 -20.01 25.18
C ASP A 28 7.60 -18.63 24.74
N LEU A 29 7.18 -18.47 23.47
CA LEU A 29 6.55 -17.26 22.97
C LEU A 29 5.18 -17.02 23.61
N ILE A 30 4.36 -18.07 23.73
CA ILE A 30 3.08 -18.00 24.46
C ILE A 30 3.33 -17.64 25.92
N GLY A 31 4.36 -18.22 26.56
CA GLY A 31 4.77 -17.91 27.93
C GLY A 31 5.28 -16.47 28.08
N ALA A 32 6.00 -15.94 27.10
CA ALA A 32 6.47 -14.56 27.07
C ALA A 32 5.34 -13.54 26.82
N LEU A 33 4.27 -13.97 26.13
CA LEU A 33 3.06 -13.17 25.90
C LEU A 33 2.04 -13.31 27.04
N GLN A 34 2.22 -14.26 27.97
CA GLN A 34 1.36 -14.42 29.14
C GLN A 34 1.71 -13.40 30.24
N VAL A 35 0.81 -12.44 30.45
CA VAL A 35 0.65 -11.71 31.72
C VAL A 35 0.46 -12.76 32.85
N PRO A 36 1.08 -12.62 34.04
CA PRO A 36 1.11 -13.68 35.04
C PRO A 36 -0.29 -14.18 35.41
N ALA A 37 -0.43 -15.50 35.43
CA ALA A 37 -1.63 -16.20 35.85
C ALA A 37 -2.00 -15.86 37.30
N THR A 38 -3.06 -15.09 37.51
CA THR A 38 -3.77 -15.07 38.79
C THR A 38 -4.68 -16.28 38.86
N LYS A 39 -4.50 -17.04 39.94
CA LYS A 39 -5.21 -18.27 40.32
C LYS A 39 -6.73 -18.15 40.18
N SER A 40 -7.33 -19.29 39.85
CA SER A 40 -8.76 -19.58 39.95
C SER A 40 -9.37 -19.00 41.23
N GLN A 41 -10.20 -17.99 41.09
CA GLN A 41 -11.21 -17.65 42.09
C GLN A 41 -12.59 -17.71 41.42
N GLU A 42 -13.43 -18.43 42.15
CA GLU A 42 -14.82 -18.81 41.93
C GLU A 42 -15.70 -17.61 41.56
N TYR A 43 -16.50 -17.79 40.50
CA TYR A 43 -17.49 -16.80 40.06
C TYR A 43 -18.65 -16.75 41.06
N GLN A 44 -18.74 -15.65 41.79
CA GLN A 44 -19.99 -15.14 42.39
C GLN A 44 -20.28 -13.79 41.73
N PRO A 45 -21.54 -13.51 41.34
CA PRO A 45 -21.85 -12.38 40.49
C PRO A 45 -21.98 -11.11 41.33
N GLU A 46 -20.97 -10.25 41.30
CA GLU A 46 -21.09 -8.89 41.80
C GLU A 46 -21.10 -7.92 40.62
N SER A 47 -22.31 -7.47 40.33
CA SER A 47 -22.65 -6.38 39.42
C SER A 47 -21.94 -5.09 39.82
N GLN A 48 -21.02 -4.58 38.99
CA GLN A 48 -20.77 -3.14 38.81
C GLN A 48 -20.27 -2.86 37.39
N GLY A 49 -21.02 -2.04 36.65
CA GLY A 49 -20.60 -1.56 35.34
C GLY A 49 -19.48 -0.53 35.46
N HIS A 50 -18.52 -0.58 34.55
CA HIS A 50 -17.67 0.56 34.24
C HIS A 50 -17.41 0.59 32.72
N ASP A 51 -18.14 1.50 32.07
CA ASP A 51 -17.93 1.96 30.70
C ASP A 51 -16.56 2.66 30.65
N SER A 52 -15.48 1.89 30.54
CA SER A 52 -14.13 2.46 30.45
C SER A 52 -13.75 2.67 29.00
N ASP A 53 -13.83 3.92 28.56
CA ASP A 53 -13.33 4.36 27.28
C ASP A 53 -11.87 3.91 27.09
N ILE A 54 -11.57 3.26 25.96
CA ILE A 54 -10.22 2.86 25.60
C ILE A 54 -9.47 4.11 25.10
N LYS A 55 -8.45 4.55 25.84
CA LYS A 55 -7.58 5.64 25.39
C LYS A 55 -6.39 5.08 24.59
N ILE A 56 -6.22 5.54 23.36
CA ILE A 56 -5.08 5.24 22.48
C ILE A 56 -4.29 6.52 22.29
N ASN A 57 -3.10 6.61 22.85
CA ASN A 57 -2.19 7.73 22.61
C ASN A 57 -1.24 7.39 21.45
N LEU A 58 -1.31 8.15 20.36
CA LEU A 58 -0.57 7.86 19.13
C LEU A 58 0.95 7.90 19.35
N TYR A 59 1.43 8.87 20.11
CA TYR A 59 2.86 8.99 20.42
C TYR A 59 3.37 7.81 21.26
N GLN A 60 2.58 7.31 22.22
CA GLN A 60 2.95 6.16 23.04
C GLN A 60 3.01 4.86 22.22
N VAL A 61 2.11 4.71 21.24
CA VAL A 61 2.05 3.51 20.39
C VAL A 61 3.15 3.53 19.33
N LEU A 62 3.37 4.68 18.68
CA LEU A 62 4.26 4.78 17.51
C LEU A 62 5.64 5.34 17.83
N GLY A 63 5.81 6.03 18.96
CA GLY A 63 7.08 6.66 19.36
C GLY A 63 7.52 7.81 18.44
N LYS A 64 6.58 8.44 17.73
CA LYS A 64 6.85 9.43 16.68
C LYS A 64 6.00 10.69 16.85
N PHE A 65 6.59 11.83 16.51
CA PHE A 65 5.92 13.14 16.48
C PHE A 65 5.27 13.43 15.11
N GLU A 66 5.76 12.81 14.04
CA GLU A 66 5.26 12.99 12.67
C GLU A 66 4.69 11.67 12.16
N LEU A 67 3.42 11.67 11.75
CA LEU A 67 2.69 10.50 11.27
C LEU A 67 2.39 10.68 9.78
N THR A 68 3.33 10.19 8.97
CA THR A 68 3.46 10.53 7.55
C THR A 68 3.10 9.39 6.61
N PHE A 69 3.06 8.15 7.10
CA PHE A 69 2.98 6.97 6.23
C PHE A 69 1.75 6.11 6.52
N GLU A 70 1.27 5.45 5.46
CA GLU A 70 0.15 4.50 5.53
C GLU A 70 0.37 3.39 6.56
N HIS A 71 1.60 2.84 6.65
CA HIS A 71 1.91 1.75 7.57
C HIS A 71 1.76 2.14 9.05
N GLU A 72 1.91 3.43 9.38
CA GLU A 72 1.69 3.94 10.75
C GLU A 72 0.21 3.91 11.09
N GLY A 73 -0.65 4.30 10.14
CA GLY A 73 -2.10 4.19 10.31
C GLY A 73 -2.58 2.73 10.35
N GLN A 74 -1.90 1.83 9.64
CA GLN A 74 -2.17 0.38 9.65
C GLN A 74 -1.89 -0.27 11.02
N VAL A 75 -1.03 0.33 11.86
CA VAL A 75 -0.82 -0.10 13.25
C VAL A 75 -1.98 0.35 14.14
N ILE A 76 -2.53 1.54 13.90
CA ILE A 76 -3.57 2.15 14.73
C ILE A 76 -4.97 1.59 14.42
N TYR A 77 -5.30 1.44 13.14
CA TYR A 77 -6.62 0.97 12.69
C TYR A 77 -7.10 -0.31 13.41
N PRO A 78 -6.29 -1.39 13.52
CA PRO A 78 -6.71 -2.61 14.19
C PRO A 78 -7.04 -2.41 15.67
N LEU A 79 -6.35 -1.51 16.37
CA LEU A 79 -6.59 -1.23 17.78
C LEU A 79 -7.98 -0.60 17.98
N ILE A 80 -8.33 0.36 17.12
CA ILE A 80 -9.65 1.00 17.14
C ILE A 80 -10.73 0.00 16.73
N ALA A 81 -10.50 -0.73 15.63
CA ALA A 81 -11.46 -1.69 15.09
C ALA A 81 -11.77 -2.82 16.09
N GLU A 82 -10.77 -3.30 16.83
CA GLU A 82 -10.97 -4.33 17.85
C GLU A 82 -11.79 -3.81 19.04
N ALA A 83 -11.52 -2.59 19.50
CA ALA A 83 -12.33 -1.95 20.53
C ALA A 83 -13.80 -1.77 20.09
N PHE A 84 -14.02 -1.38 18.82
CA PHE A 84 -15.36 -1.24 18.25
C PHE A 84 -16.12 -2.56 18.21
N LYS A 85 -15.46 -3.66 17.85
CA LYS A 85 -16.06 -5.00 17.86
C LYS A 85 -16.45 -5.45 19.26
N GLN A 86 -15.74 -4.97 20.28
CA GLN A 86 -16.06 -5.22 21.69
C GLN A 86 -17.12 -4.26 22.25
N GLY A 87 -17.68 -3.37 21.42
CA GLY A 87 -18.69 -2.39 21.84
C GLY A 87 -18.14 -1.28 22.74
N LYS A 88 -16.82 -1.06 22.72
CA LYS A 88 -16.15 -0.04 23.55
C LYS A 88 -15.99 1.27 22.80
N LYS A 89 -16.06 2.37 23.53
CA LYS A 89 -15.67 3.70 23.04
C LYS A 89 -14.16 3.82 23.03
N VAL A 90 -13.64 4.62 22.11
CA VAL A 90 -12.22 4.83 21.86
C VAL A 90 -11.93 6.33 21.82
N VAL A 91 -10.97 6.76 22.63
CA VAL A 91 -10.42 8.11 22.63
C VAL A 91 -9.02 8.06 22.03
N VAL A 92 -8.86 8.58 20.81
CA VAL A 92 -7.56 8.68 20.13
C VAL A 92 -6.94 10.04 20.45
N SER A 93 -5.82 10.01 21.16
CA SER A 93 -5.07 11.19 21.60
C SER A 93 -3.89 11.45 20.67
N PHE A 94 -3.87 12.65 20.09
CA PHE A 94 -2.79 13.19 19.27
C PHE A 94 -1.77 13.97 20.09
N GLU A 95 -1.76 13.79 21.42
CA GLU A 95 -0.80 14.44 22.30
C GLU A 95 0.64 14.14 21.84
N LYS A 96 1.44 15.20 21.65
CA LYS A 96 2.80 15.18 21.09
C LYS A 96 2.90 14.89 19.59
N VAL A 97 1.82 14.62 18.88
CA VAL A 97 1.85 14.58 17.42
C VAL A 97 1.87 16.02 16.91
N GLN A 98 2.80 16.31 16.00
CA GLN A 98 3.05 17.63 15.43
C GLN A 98 2.65 17.71 13.96
N LEU A 99 2.64 16.57 13.27
CA LEU A 99 2.31 16.50 11.85
C LEU A 99 1.54 15.20 11.58
N ILE A 100 0.45 15.33 10.84
CA ILE A 100 -0.32 14.21 10.29
C ILE A 100 -0.49 14.39 8.78
N THR A 101 -0.62 13.28 8.08
CA THR A 101 -0.71 13.24 6.62
C THR A 101 -2.00 12.58 6.17
N TRP A 102 -2.36 12.81 4.91
CA TRP A 102 -3.53 12.24 4.28
C TRP A 102 -3.44 10.71 4.24
N SER A 103 -2.24 10.19 3.94
CA SER A 103 -1.94 8.75 3.97
C SER A 103 -2.18 8.14 5.36
N PHE A 104 -1.65 8.76 6.42
CA PHE A 104 -1.85 8.28 7.79
C PHE A 104 -3.34 8.30 8.19
N VAL A 105 -4.01 9.46 8.03
CA VAL A 105 -5.41 9.65 8.45
C VAL A 105 -6.34 8.72 7.68
N THR A 106 -6.13 8.58 6.37
CA THR A 106 -6.92 7.67 5.53
C THR A 106 -6.84 6.24 6.05
N LYS A 107 -5.65 5.80 6.46
CA LYS A 107 -5.46 4.42 6.92
C LYS A 107 -5.88 4.18 8.36
N ALA A 108 -5.56 5.10 9.28
CA ALA A 108 -5.89 4.97 10.69
C ALA A 108 -7.40 5.11 10.96
N ILE A 109 -8.02 6.13 10.35
CA ILE A 109 -9.40 6.55 10.66
C ILE A 109 -10.31 6.32 9.45
N GLY A 110 -9.90 6.75 8.26
CA GLY A 110 -10.72 6.62 7.05
C GLY A 110 -11.11 5.16 6.73
N GLN A 111 -10.22 4.21 7.00
CA GLN A 111 -10.46 2.78 6.81
C GLN A 111 -11.57 2.22 7.73
N LEU A 112 -11.90 2.87 8.85
CA LEU A 112 -13.00 2.44 9.71
C LEU A 112 -14.35 2.44 8.98
N TYR A 113 -14.56 3.39 8.06
CA TYR A 113 -15.78 3.53 7.27
C TYR A 113 -15.99 2.39 6.24
N GLU A 114 -14.98 1.54 6.01
CA GLU A 114 -15.13 0.34 5.18
C GLU A 114 -15.84 -0.79 5.91
N HIS A 115 -15.87 -0.76 7.25
CA HIS A 115 -16.27 -1.91 8.07
C HIS A 115 -17.28 -1.57 9.19
N PHE A 116 -17.42 -0.29 9.54
CA PHE A 116 -18.32 0.17 10.60
C PHE A 116 -19.30 1.22 10.07
N SER A 117 -20.49 1.29 10.64
CA SER A 117 -21.46 2.32 10.27
C SER A 117 -21.00 3.69 10.75
N GLU A 118 -21.39 4.74 10.03
CA GLU A 118 -21.11 6.12 10.44
C GLU A 118 -21.67 6.43 11.82
N SER A 119 -22.87 5.93 12.14
CA SER A 119 -23.46 6.09 13.48
C SER A 119 -22.63 5.45 14.59
N GLN A 120 -22.02 4.29 14.33
CA GLN A 120 -21.14 3.63 15.30
C GLN A 120 -19.84 4.42 15.45
N ILE A 121 -19.23 4.85 14.35
CA ILE A 121 -17.98 5.62 14.41
C ILE A 121 -18.20 6.94 15.18
N GLN A 122 -19.28 7.67 14.90
CA GLN A 122 -19.58 8.95 15.57
C GLN A 122 -19.90 8.80 17.07
N SER A 123 -20.47 7.67 17.49
CA SER A 123 -20.80 7.42 18.91
C SER A 123 -19.67 6.77 19.69
N CYS A 124 -18.73 6.10 19.02
CA CYS A 124 -17.66 5.34 19.64
C CYS A 124 -16.26 5.93 19.45
N LEU A 125 -16.01 6.82 18.48
CA LEU A 125 -14.69 7.44 18.27
C LEU A 125 -14.69 8.89 18.75
N GLN A 126 -13.72 9.21 19.60
CA GLN A 126 -13.39 10.59 19.95
C GLN A 126 -11.93 10.86 19.59
N LEU A 127 -11.67 11.98 18.92
CA LEU A 127 -10.32 12.48 18.65
C LEU A 127 -10.03 13.64 19.60
N VAL A 128 -8.89 13.61 20.27
CA VAL A 128 -8.47 14.63 21.24
C VAL A 128 -7.03 15.08 21.00
N ASP A 129 -6.67 16.24 21.53
CA ASP A 129 -5.34 16.86 21.41
C ASP A 129 -4.96 17.25 19.96
N LEU A 130 -5.96 17.53 19.13
CA LEU A 130 -5.79 18.12 17.80
C LEU A 130 -5.96 19.64 17.85
N SER A 131 -5.22 20.36 17.00
CA SER A 131 -5.54 21.75 16.70
C SER A 131 -6.84 21.83 15.89
N GLU A 132 -7.47 23.00 15.83
CA GLU A 132 -8.67 23.21 15.01
C GLU A 132 -8.37 22.96 13.52
N GLU A 133 -7.19 23.40 13.05
CA GLU A 133 -6.70 23.17 11.69
C GLU A 133 -6.52 21.67 11.39
N ASP A 134 -5.90 20.91 12.29
CA ASP A 134 -5.71 19.47 12.11
C ASP A 134 -7.04 18.71 12.16
N LEU A 135 -7.99 19.17 12.98
CA LEU A 135 -9.32 18.58 13.04
C LEU A 135 -10.08 18.81 11.72
N GLU A 136 -10.05 20.02 11.17
CA GLU A 136 -10.61 20.32 9.84
C GLU A 136 -9.95 19.47 8.74
N PHE A 137 -8.63 19.32 8.79
CA PHE A 137 -7.89 18.46 7.89
C PHE A 137 -8.37 17.00 7.97
N VAL A 138 -8.47 16.44 9.19
CA VAL A 138 -8.95 15.07 9.40
C VAL A 138 -10.37 14.90 8.87
N HIS A 139 -11.28 15.84 9.14
CA HIS A 139 -12.64 15.83 8.60
C HIS A 139 -12.64 15.82 7.07
N HIS A 140 -11.82 16.67 6.44
CA HIS A 140 -11.72 16.71 4.99
C HIS A 140 -11.24 15.38 4.39
N VAL A 141 -10.24 14.73 5.01
CA VAL A 141 -9.76 13.41 4.58
C VAL A 141 -10.87 12.37 4.69
N ILE A 142 -11.59 12.34 5.82
CA ILE A 142 -12.67 11.38 6.09
C ILE A 142 -13.82 11.55 5.09
N GLU A 143 -14.29 12.78 4.84
CA GLU A 143 -15.36 13.03 3.89
C GLU A 143 -14.95 12.62 2.47
N THR A 144 -13.72 12.94 2.06
CA THR A 144 -13.21 12.51 0.75
C THR A 144 -13.15 10.98 0.65
N LYS A 145 -12.73 10.28 1.70
CA LYS A 145 -12.73 8.81 1.76
C LYS A 145 -14.15 8.25 1.66
N LYS A 146 -15.12 8.82 2.37
CA LYS A 146 -16.53 8.42 2.29
C LYS A 146 -17.08 8.59 0.87
N GLU A 147 -16.82 9.74 0.25
CA GLU A 147 -17.20 9.97 -1.15
C GLU A 147 -16.57 8.93 -2.09
N PHE A 148 -15.29 8.58 -1.88
CA PHE A 148 -14.61 7.56 -2.65
C PHE A 148 -15.26 6.18 -2.49
N LEU A 149 -15.69 5.81 -1.28
CA LEU A 149 -16.38 4.54 -1.03
C LEU A 149 -17.75 4.48 -1.72
N VAL A 150 -18.46 5.60 -1.80
CA VAL A 150 -19.78 5.69 -2.46
C VAL A 150 -19.66 5.71 -3.99
N ASN A 151 -18.73 6.51 -4.52
CA ASN A 151 -18.56 6.68 -5.96
C ASN A 151 -17.08 6.78 -6.35
N PRO A 152 -16.38 5.64 -6.45
CA PRO A 152 -14.97 5.60 -6.89
C PRO A 152 -14.76 6.19 -8.29
N GLU A 153 -15.75 6.06 -9.19
CA GLU A 153 -15.68 6.56 -10.57
C GLU A 153 -15.57 8.08 -10.67
N LYS A 154 -16.12 8.81 -9.69
CA LYS A 154 -15.97 10.26 -9.59
C LYS A 154 -14.49 10.68 -9.59
N PHE A 155 -13.64 9.87 -8.98
CA PHE A 155 -12.20 10.12 -8.84
C PHE A 155 -11.36 9.54 -9.99
N ARG A 156 -11.98 8.74 -10.87
CA ARG A 156 -11.34 8.24 -12.11
C ARG A 156 -11.51 9.18 -13.30
N GLN A 157 -12.29 10.26 -13.16
CA GLN A 157 -12.49 11.23 -14.22
C GLN A 157 -11.15 11.89 -14.61
N PRO A 158 -10.90 12.14 -15.91
CA PRO A 158 -9.72 12.87 -16.33
C PRO A 158 -9.73 14.28 -15.73
N MET A 159 -8.66 14.66 -15.05
CA MET A 159 -8.43 16.03 -14.59
C MET A 159 -7.52 16.77 -15.58
N SER A 160 -7.67 18.10 -15.66
CA SER A 160 -6.70 18.93 -16.38
C SER A 160 -5.31 18.83 -15.71
N ASP A 161 -4.24 19.16 -16.44
CA ASP A 161 -2.89 19.09 -15.87
C ASP A 161 -2.74 20.09 -14.72
N GLU A 162 -3.35 21.27 -14.87
CA GLU A 162 -3.38 22.31 -13.84
C GLU A 162 -4.13 21.85 -12.58
N GLN A 163 -5.25 21.15 -12.75
CA GLN A 163 -6.01 20.59 -11.62
C GLN A 163 -5.22 19.51 -10.88
N LEU A 164 -4.53 18.64 -11.61
CA LEU A 164 -3.72 17.58 -11.04
C LEU A 164 -2.48 18.14 -10.32
N GLU A 165 -1.80 19.12 -10.91
CA GLU A 165 -0.67 19.82 -10.28
C GLU A 165 -1.10 20.55 -9.01
N GLU A 166 -2.26 21.20 -9.02
CA GLU A 166 -2.79 21.87 -7.83
C GLU A 166 -3.11 20.89 -6.70
N LEU A 167 -3.69 19.72 -7.03
CA LEU A 167 -3.94 18.67 -6.05
C LEU A 167 -2.64 18.10 -5.48
N ARG A 168 -1.63 17.84 -6.33
CA ARG A 168 -0.30 17.38 -5.90
C ARG A 168 0.41 18.40 -5.02
N ARG A 169 0.26 19.68 -5.32
CA ARG A 169 0.84 20.78 -4.53
C ARG A 169 0.21 20.87 -3.15
N LYS A 170 -1.11 20.69 -3.06
CA LYS A 170 -1.86 20.79 -1.80
C LYS A 170 -1.71 19.56 -0.92
N ASN A 171 -1.84 18.35 -1.50
CA ASN A 171 -1.86 17.09 -0.76
C ASN A 171 -0.99 16.05 -1.49
N PRO A 172 0.35 16.20 -1.49
CA PRO A 172 1.25 15.35 -2.27
C PRO A 172 1.19 13.87 -1.89
N ASP A 173 0.80 13.58 -0.66
CA ASP A 173 0.77 12.25 -0.05
C ASP A 173 -0.62 11.59 -0.12
N ASN A 174 -1.57 12.18 -0.84
CA ASN A 174 -2.95 11.69 -0.94
C ASN A 174 -3.04 10.40 -1.81
N PRO A 175 -3.36 9.21 -1.25
CA PRO A 175 -3.57 7.98 -2.00
C PRO A 175 -4.54 8.03 -3.18
N ILE A 176 -5.52 8.94 -3.19
CA ILE A 176 -6.42 9.09 -4.35
C ILE A 176 -5.65 9.61 -5.58
N LEU A 177 -4.50 10.27 -5.43
CA LEU A 177 -3.62 10.63 -6.56
C LEU A 177 -3.17 9.41 -7.38
N GLN A 178 -3.17 8.20 -6.80
CA GLN A 178 -2.87 6.96 -7.55
C GLN A 178 -4.02 6.56 -8.47
N VAL A 179 -5.26 6.94 -8.13
CA VAL A 179 -6.47 6.63 -8.90
C VAL A 179 -6.78 7.73 -9.91
N VAL A 180 -6.46 8.99 -9.56
CA VAL A 180 -6.67 10.17 -10.39
C VAL A 180 -5.69 10.15 -11.57
N GLY A 181 -6.22 10.17 -12.79
CA GLY A 181 -5.40 10.35 -13.99
C GLY A 181 -4.78 9.08 -14.59
N MET A 182 -5.18 7.87 -14.15
CA MET A 182 -4.75 6.57 -14.72
C MET A 182 -4.99 6.38 -16.24
N PHE A 183 -5.55 7.36 -16.95
CA PHE A 183 -5.80 7.31 -18.40
C PHE A 183 -5.23 8.49 -19.19
N LYS A 184 -4.41 9.36 -18.59
CA LYS A 184 -3.75 10.45 -19.35
C LYS A 184 -2.50 9.99 -20.10
N ASP A 185 -1.92 8.86 -19.69
CA ASP A 185 -0.93 8.15 -20.50
C ASP A 185 -1.66 7.42 -21.63
N ASP A 186 -2.00 8.19 -22.66
CA ASP A 186 -2.41 7.65 -23.95
C ASP A 186 -1.36 6.62 -24.39
N PRO A 187 -1.69 5.31 -24.42
CA PRO A 187 -0.71 4.26 -24.72
C PRO A 187 -0.11 4.47 -26.11
N THR A 188 -0.77 5.21 -27.01
CA THR A 188 -0.24 5.51 -28.34
C THR A 188 1.05 6.34 -28.31
N LYS A 189 1.28 7.20 -27.31
CA LYS A 189 2.51 8.02 -27.22
C LYS A 189 3.75 7.17 -26.91
N GLU A 190 3.63 6.14 -26.08
CA GLU A 190 4.73 5.21 -25.81
C GLU A 190 4.97 4.25 -26.98
N TYR A 191 3.89 3.83 -27.69
CA TYR A 191 4.03 3.00 -28.89
C TYR A 191 4.86 3.70 -29.98
N TRP A 192 4.74 5.02 -30.19
CA TRP A 192 5.57 5.73 -31.17
C TRP A 192 7.03 5.85 -30.76
N LEU A 193 7.32 5.99 -29.46
CA LEU A 193 8.70 6.02 -28.96
C LEU A 193 9.35 4.64 -29.10
N ILE A 194 8.69 3.58 -28.66
CA ILE A 194 9.18 2.19 -28.76
C ILE A 194 9.31 1.76 -30.22
N LEU A 195 8.33 2.08 -31.07
CA LEU A 195 8.39 1.81 -32.51
C LEU A 195 9.49 2.63 -33.18
N GLY A 196 9.69 3.88 -32.79
CA GLY A 196 10.78 4.73 -33.25
C GLY A 196 12.15 4.18 -32.87
N TYR A 197 12.34 3.72 -31.63
CA TYR A 197 13.56 3.04 -31.18
C TYR A 197 13.75 1.71 -31.90
N PHE A 198 12.69 0.93 -32.11
CA PHE A 198 12.76 -0.36 -32.82
C PHE A 198 13.10 -0.18 -34.30
N LEU A 199 12.46 0.76 -35.00
CA LEU A 199 12.79 1.13 -36.38
C LEU A 199 14.22 1.62 -36.48
N ARG A 200 14.66 2.49 -35.56
CA ARG A 200 16.04 2.99 -35.53
C ARG A 200 17.06 1.88 -35.23
N PHE A 201 16.72 0.91 -34.38
CA PHE A 201 17.55 -0.25 -34.07
C PHE A 201 17.64 -1.23 -35.25
N VAL A 202 16.51 -1.54 -35.90
CA VAL A 202 16.46 -2.38 -37.10
C VAL A 202 17.22 -1.71 -38.25
N PHE A 203 17.01 -0.41 -38.46
CA PHE A 203 17.72 0.36 -39.49
C PHE A 203 19.22 0.41 -39.21
N TRP A 204 19.65 0.64 -37.95
CA TRP A 204 21.06 0.59 -37.56
C TRP A 204 21.66 -0.82 -37.72
N ARG A 205 20.88 -1.87 -37.46
CA ARG A 205 21.35 -3.26 -37.63
C ARG A 205 21.50 -3.65 -39.10
N ILE A 206 20.58 -3.22 -39.95
CA ILE A 206 20.66 -3.38 -41.41
C ILE A 206 21.81 -2.54 -41.99
N PHE A 207 21.95 -1.29 -41.55
CA PHE A 207 23.05 -0.41 -41.97
C PHE A 207 24.42 -0.95 -41.52
N ARG A 208 24.52 -1.52 -40.31
CA ARG A 208 25.74 -2.16 -39.80
C ARG A 208 26.06 -3.46 -40.54
N LEU A 209 25.05 -4.24 -40.94
CA LEU A 209 25.22 -5.41 -41.82
C LEU A 209 25.68 -5.01 -43.23
N LEU A 210 25.14 -3.92 -43.78
CA LEU A 210 25.57 -3.37 -45.07
C LEU A 210 27.00 -2.83 -45.05
N ILE A 211 27.44 -2.21 -43.95
CA ILE A 211 28.83 -1.75 -43.77
C ILE A 211 29.79 -2.92 -43.54
N LEU A 212 29.37 -3.98 -42.83
CA LEU A 212 30.16 -5.20 -42.63
C LEU A 212 30.22 -6.09 -43.88
N MET A 213 29.31 -5.91 -44.83
CA MET A 213 29.42 -6.45 -46.19
C MET A 213 30.27 -5.56 -47.12
N GLN A 214 31.35 -4.96 -46.60
CA GLN A 214 32.50 -4.61 -47.45
C GLN A 214 33.10 -5.92 -47.99
N TRP A 215 32.53 -6.35 -49.12
CA TRP A 215 33.14 -7.35 -49.97
C TRP A 215 34.57 -6.92 -50.33
N PRO A 216 35.54 -7.84 -50.27
CA PRO A 216 36.94 -7.52 -50.46
C PRO A 216 37.18 -7.09 -51.91
N ILE A 217 37.73 -5.89 -52.07
CA ILE A 217 38.30 -5.35 -53.32
C ILE A 217 39.31 -6.34 -53.97
N ALA A 218 39.79 -7.34 -53.23
CA ALA A 218 40.71 -8.37 -53.69
C ALA A 218 40.15 -9.39 -54.72
N ILE A 219 38.83 -9.61 -54.79
CA ILE A 219 38.26 -10.64 -55.72
C ILE A 219 38.03 -10.08 -57.13
N ILE A 220 37.75 -8.77 -57.28
CA ILE A 220 37.56 -8.14 -58.60
C ILE A 220 38.89 -7.95 -59.34
N CYS A 221 40.01 -7.75 -58.61
CA CYS A 221 41.34 -7.61 -59.22
C CYS A 221 41.89 -8.94 -59.79
N ASN A 222 41.47 -10.10 -59.29
CA ASN A 222 41.95 -11.39 -59.80
C ASN A 222 41.19 -11.84 -61.07
N TYR A 223 39.93 -11.44 -61.22
CA TYR A 223 39.13 -11.77 -62.41
C TYR A 223 39.54 -10.96 -63.66
N ARG A 224 40.02 -9.71 -63.50
CA ARG A 224 40.56 -8.91 -64.62
C ARG A 224 41.94 -9.36 -65.09
N ARG A 225 42.77 -9.95 -64.21
CA ARG A 225 44.12 -10.44 -64.59
C ARG A 225 44.04 -11.75 -65.38
N LYS A 226 43.15 -12.67 -65.00
CA LYS A 226 42.95 -13.96 -65.70
C LYS A 226 42.21 -13.84 -67.06
N LYS A 227 41.44 -12.76 -67.26
CA LYS A 227 40.71 -12.52 -68.52
C LYS A 227 41.56 -11.83 -69.60
N LEU A 228 42.66 -11.17 -69.21
CA LEU A 228 43.68 -10.64 -70.15
C LEU A 228 44.65 -11.73 -70.64
N GLU A 229 44.85 -12.82 -69.89
CA GLU A 229 45.70 -13.95 -70.31
C GLU A 229 44.99 -14.97 -71.22
N LEU A 230 43.65 -14.98 -71.26
CA LEU A 230 42.87 -15.96 -72.04
C LEU A 230 42.30 -15.43 -73.37
N GLY A 231 42.75 -14.28 -73.85
CA GLY A 231 42.56 -13.85 -75.25
C GLY A 231 41.12 -13.78 -75.77
N LEU A 232 40.11 -13.74 -74.90
CA LEU A 232 38.70 -13.63 -75.30
C LEU A 232 38.35 -12.15 -75.49
N LYS A 233 38.42 -11.71 -76.76
CA LYS A 233 37.91 -10.42 -77.23
C LYS A 233 36.40 -10.30 -76.97
N ILE A 234 35.98 -9.13 -76.50
CA ILE A 234 34.74 -8.50 -76.95
C ILE A 234 35.19 -7.39 -77.88
#